data_AF-A0A9P5L5G7-F1
#
_entry.id   AF-A0A9P5L5G7-F1
#
_cell.length_a   1.000
_cell.length_b   1.000
_cell.length_c   1.000
_cell.angle_alpha   90.00
_cell.angle_beta   90.00
_cell.angle_gamma   90.00
#
_symmetry.space_group_name_H-M   'P 1'
#
loop_
_entity.id
_entity.type
_entity.pdbx_description
1 polymer ?
#
loop_
_entity_poly.entity_id
_entity_poly.type
_entity_poly.pdbx_seq_one_letter_code
_entity_poly.pdbx_strand_id
1 'polypeptide(L)'
;MSSDGSIVGHPRFHDLTQLLDKAVSKLLLRPTPSDVTLDSICVLLLYAQWMPCSKEDDEDENVECQSTYHEPKAKSRYNEISAWVVLGLAERYSVLLGLEQSATSLFKTPNKVPSIEDVKRLRVWYNLLTCNFNLMLTSGLPTSIDPSPSVQVAWRFVSHELMQSPADLRVRGLVELVGIVHLAMSSSGDKSGRQLQPSCLERLNSDLDDWER
;
A
#
# COMPACT_ATOMS: atom_id res chain seq x y z
N MET A 1 -15.27 12.81 -38.94
CA MET A 1 -16.11 13.03 -37.74
C MET A 1 -15.43 12.29 -36.60
N SER A 2 -14.61 13.02 -35.85
CA SER A 2 -13.78 12.51 -34.77
C SER A 2 -14.63 12.29 -33.52
N SER A 3 -14.61 11.05 -33.02
CA SER A 3 -15.12 10.67 -31.72
C SER A 3 -14.15 11.15 -30.64
N ASP A 4 -14.40 12.34 -30.07
CA ASP A 4 -13.80 12.72 -28.79
C ASP A 4 -14.42 11.85 -27.70
N GLY A 5 -13.78 10.69 -27.48
CA GLY A 5 -14.02 9.84 -26.34
C GLY A 5 -13.39 10.42 -25.09
N SER A 6 -13.81 11.62 -24.67
CA SER A 6 -13.44 12.12 -23.35
C SER A 6 -14.03 11.18 -22.31
N ILE A 7 -13.18 10.61 -21.47
CA ILE A 7 -13.59 9.75 -20.37
C ILE A 7 -14.31 10.65 -19.36
N VAL A 8 -15.63 10.78 -19.50
CA VAL A 8 -16.44 11.52 -18.54
C VAL A 8 -16.43 10.75 -17.22
N GLY A 9 -15.79 11.33 -16.20
CA GLY A 9 -15.73 10.74 -14.86
C GLY A 9 -17.12 10.51 -14.25
N HIS A 10 -17.21 9.64 -13.24
CA HIS A 10 -18.48 9.32 -12.59
C HIS A 10 -19.18 10.60 -12.08
N PRO A 11 -20.48 10.81 -12.34
CA PRO A 11 -21.16 12.09 -12.08
C PRO A 11 -21.18 12.50 -10.60
N ARG A 12 -21.02 11.54 -9.68
CA ARG A 12 -20.94 11.77 -8.22
C ARG A 12 -19.53 11.58 -7.64
N PHE A 13 -18.49 11.63 -8.47
CA PHE A 13 -17.12 11.38 -8.04
C PHE A 13 -16.71 12.22 -6.81
N HIS A 14 -17.08 13.50 -6.80
CA HIS A 14 -16.74 14.41 -5.72
C HIS A 14 -17.54 14.14 -4.44
N ASP A 15 -18.85 13.86 -4.55
CA ASP A 15 -19.67 13.48 -3.40
C ASP A 15 -19.15 12.19 -2.74
N LEU A 16 -18.75 11.21 -3.56
CA LEU A 16 -18.15 9.95 -3.09
C LEU A 16 -16.79 10.19 -2.43
N THR A 17 -15.97 11.06 -3.01
CA THR A 17 -14.69 11.48 -2.41
C THR A 17 -14.91 12.15 -1.06
N GLN A 18 -15.87 13.07 -0.94
CA GLN A 18 -16.18 13.75 0.32
C GLN A 18 -16.70 12.78 1.39
N LEU A 19 -17.50 11.78 1.01
CA LEU A 19 -17.95 10.73 1.92
C LEU A 19 -16.78 9.87 2.40
N LEU A 20 -15.87 9.51 1.50
CA LEU A 20 -14.64 8.77 1.84
C LEU A 20 -13.76 9.58 2.78
N ASP A 21 -13.55 10.87 2.50
CA ASP A 21 -12.77 11.78 3.35
C ASP A 21 -13.36 11.85 4.76
N LYS A 22 -14.69 11.98 4.87
CA LYS A 22 -15.37 12.01 6.16
C LYS A 22 -15.19 10.69 6.93
N ALA A 23 -15.26 9.55 6.24
CA ALA A 23 -15.05 8.24 6.84
C ALA A 23 -13.61 8.06 7.32
N VAL A 24 -12.63 8.36 6.47
CA VAL A 24 -11.18 8.29 6.81
C VAL A 24 -10.83 9.28 7.94
N SER A 25 -11.38 10.50 7.91
CA SER A 25 -11.18 11.48 8.98
C SER A 25 -11.69 10.96 10.33
N LYS A 26 -12.84 10.26 10.35
CA LYS A 26 -13.36 9.64 11.56
C LYS A 26 -12.40 8.57 12.10
N LEU A 27 -11.86 7.72 11.22
CA LEU A 27 -10.89 6.69 11.60
C LEU A 27 -9.59 7.29 12.17
N LEU A 28 -9.16 8.43 11.66
CA LEU A 28 -7.94 9.13 12.11
C LEU A 28 -8.15 9.90 13.41
N LEU A 29 -9.24 10.67 13.52
CA LEU A 29 -9.44 11.62 14.61
C LEU A 29 -10.13 11.01 15.84
N ARG A 30 -10.96 9.98 15.64
CA ARG A 30 -11.73 9.36 16.73
C ARG A 30 -11.93 7.85 16.51
N PRO A 31 -10.85 7.07 16.42
CA PRO A 31 -10.97 5.62 16.31
C PRO A 31 -11.62 5.02 17.56
N THR A 32 -12.45 4.00 17.35
CA THR A 32 -13.05 3.17 18.39
C THR A 32 -12.65 1.70 18.19
N PRO A 33 -12.78 0.83 19.21
CA PRO A 33 -12.46 -0.58 19.03
C PRO A 33 -13.26 -1.27 17.92
N SER A 34 -14.51 -0.83 17.66
CA SER A 34 -15.33 -1.35 16.55
C SER A 34 -14.81 -0.99 15.17
N ASP A 35 -13.94 0.03 15.06
CA ASP A 35 -13.34 0.42 13.79
C ASP A 35 -12.14 -0.47 13.42
N VAL A 36 -11.62 -1.29 14.35
CA VAL A 36 -10.49 -2.19 14.13
C VAL A 36 -10.99 -3.46 13.43
N THR A 37 -11.14 -3.37 12.11
CA THR A 37 -11.63 -4.47 11.25
C THR A 37 -10.74 -4.64 10.03
N LEU A 38 -10.84 -5.81 9.38
CA LEU A 38 -10.13 -6.07 8.12
C LEU A 38 -10.57 -5.08 7.03
N ASP A 39 -11.87 -4.77 6.98
CA ASP A 39 -12.44 -3.83 6.00
C ASP A 39 -11.88 -2.42 6.19
N SER A 40 -11.71 -1.97 7.43
CA SER A 40 -11.07 -0.68 7.72
C SER A 40 -9.64 -0.64 7.18
N ILE A 41 -8.86 -1.72 7.33
CA ILE A 41 -7.51 -1.80 6.74
C ILE A 41 -7.60 -1.73 5.21
N CYS A 42 -8.52 -2.46 4.58
CA CYS A 42 -8.71 -2.41 3.13
C CYS A 42 -9.05 -1.00 2.63
N VAL A 43 -9.93 -0.28 3.34
CA VAL A 43 -10.29 1.11 3.00
C VAL A 43 -9.09 2.05 3.15
N LEU A 44 -8.30 1.91 4.22
CA LEU A 44 -7.10 2.72 4.43
C LEU A 44 -6.04 2.44 3.34
N LEU A 45 -5.85 1.17 2.96
CA LEU A 45 -4.95 0.79 1.85
C LEU A 45 -5.40 1.38 0.52
N LEU A 46 -6.70 1.29 0.21
CA LEU A 46 -7.27 1.86 -1.01
C LEU A 46 -7.07 3.38 -1.04
N TYR A 47 -7.35 4.06 0.08
CA TYR A 47 -7.16 5.51 0.18
C TYR A 47 -5.68 5.92 0.02
N ALA A 48 -4.74 5.19 0.63
CA ALA A 48 -3.32 5.50 0.53
C ALA A 48 -2.77 5.31 -0.89
N GLN A 49 -3.23 4.28 -1.62
CA GLN A 49 -2.81 3.99 -3.00
C GLN A 49 -3.52 4.87 -4.04
N TRP A 50 -4.74 5.33 -3.72
CA TRP A 50 -5.61 6.03 -4.66
C TRP A 50 -6.27 7.24 -3.97
N MET A 51 -5.47 8.23 -3.59
CA MET A 51 -6.01 9.48 -3.08
C MET A 51 -6.79 10.20 -4.20
N PRO A 52 -8.12 10.38 -4.07
CA PRO A 52 -8.92 10.95 -5.14
C PRO A 52 -8.48 12.39 -5.48
N CYS A 53 -8.62 12.84 -6.72
CA CYS A 53 -8.30 14.22 -7.08
C CYS A 53 -9.27 15.23 -6.44
N SER A 54 -8.78 16.42 -6.07
CA SER A 54 -9.63 17.57 -5.72
C SER A 54 -10.03 18.34 -6.98
N LYS A 55 -11.14 19.09 -6.88
CA LYS A 55 -11.36 20.21 -7.80
C LYS A 55 -10.41 21.34 -7.45
N GLU A 56 -9.83 21.99 -8.44
CA GLU A 56 -9.33 23.36 -8.30
C GLU A 56 -10.53 24.30 -8.14
N ASP A 57 -11.06 24.40 -6.94
CA ASP A 57 -11.92 25.49 -6.49
C ASP A 57 -11.66 25.58 -4.97
N ASP A 58 -11.31 26.76 -4.45
CA ASP A 58 -11.27 27.16 -3.01
C ASP A 58 -9.92 27.62 -2.39
N GLU A 59 -8.81 27.76 -3.13
CA GLU A 59 -7.57 28.37 -2.56
C GLU A 59 -7.09 29.68 -3.24
N ASP A 60 -7.56 30.01 -4.46
CA ASP A 60 -7.15 31.20 -5.21
C ASP A 60 -8.29 32.24 -5.36
N GLU A 61 -9.04 32.55 -4.29
CA GLU A 61 -9.98 33.68 -4.27
C GLU A 61 -9.29 35.07 -4.31
N ASN A 62 -7.96 35.15 -4.50
CA ASN A 62 -7.21 36.41 -4.50
C ASN A 62 -6.48 36.75 -5.82
N VAL A 63 -6.79 36.09 -6.94
CA VAL A 63 -6.28 36.53 -8.24
C VAL A 63 -7.44 36.88 -9.17
N GLU A 64 -7.85 38.15 -9.10
CA GLU A 64 -8.62 38.82 -10.15
C GLU A 64 -7.86 38.73 -11.48
N CYS A 65 -8.08 37.68 -12.27
CA CYS A 65 -7.77 37.67 -13.69
C CYS A 65 -8.82 36.86 -14.44
N GLN A 66 -9.67 37.61 -15.13
CA GLN A 66 -10.68 37.16 -16.06
C GLN A 66 -10.10 36.15 -17.07
N SER A 67 -10.60 34.91 -17.06
CA SER A 67 -10.60 34.09 -18.27
C SER A 67 -11.86 33.22 -18.32
N THR A 68 -12.68 33.48 -19.32
CA THR A 68 -13.81 32.65 -19.74
C THR A 68 -13.29 31.31 -20.23
N TYR A 69 -13.87 30.20 -19.72
CA TYR A 69 -13.53 28.79 -19.98
C TYR A 69 -12.31 28.24 -19.22
N HIS A 70 -12.42 28.13 -17.90
CA HIS A 70 -11.60 27.19 -17.14
C HIS A 70 -12.38 25.88 -16.98
N GLU A 71 -11.99 24.83 -17.71
CA GLU A 71 -12.33 23.47 -17.29
C GLU A 71 -11.66 23.25 -15.91
N PRO A 72 -12.41 22.74 -14.91
CA PRO A 72 -11.84 22.48 -13.59
C PRO A 72 -10.70 21.48 -13.73
N LYS A 73 -9.45 21.91 -13.50
CA LYS A 73 -8.31 21.00 -13.56
C LYS A 73 -8.32 20.17 -12.28
N ALA A 74 -8.29 18.85 -12.44
CA ALA A 74 -8.18 17.93 -11.33
C ALA A 74 -6.75 18.03 -10.74
N LYS A 75 -6.62 18.44 -9.48
CA LYS A 75 -5.33 18.42 -8.77
C LYS A 75 -5.19 17.11 -8.01
N SER A 76 -4.04 16.44 -8.16
CA SER A 76 -3.73 15.26 -7.38
C SER A 76 -3.64 15.64 -5.89
N ARG A 77 -4.37 14.91 -5.04
CA ARG A 77 -4.26 15.04 -3.57
C ARG A 77 -3.18 14.16 -2.98
N TYR A 78 -2.58 13.29 -3.78
CA TYR A 78 -1.56 12.38 -3.31
C TYR A 78 -0.35 13.15 -2.78
N ASN A 79 0.00 12.87 -1.53
CA ASN A 79 1.28 13.26 -0.97
C ASN A 79 1.79 12.13 -0.07
N GLU A 80 3.10 11.96 -0.06
CA GLU A 80 3.77 10.84 0.59
C GLU A 80 3.57 10.84 2.11
N ILE A 81 3.53 12.03 2.73
CA ILE A 81 3.30 12.17 4.18
C ILE A 81 1.91 11.65 4.56
N SER A 82 0.88 12.01 3.79
CA SER A 82 -0.49 11.56 4.07
C SER A 82 -0.64 10.06 3.83
N ALA A 83 -0.02 9.53 2.76
CA ALA A 83 0.01 8.09 2.52
C ALA A 83 0.70 7.36 3.69
N TRP A 84 1.81 7.90 4.19
CA TRP A 84 2.57 7.33 5.30
C TRP A 84 1.76 7.32 6.60
N VAL A 85 1.05 8.41 6.92
CA VAL A 85 0.17 8.48 8.10
C VAL A 85 -0.95 7.45 8.01
N VAL A 86 -1.60 7.32 6.85
CA VAL A 86 -2.70 6.38 6.62
C VAL A 86 -2.20 4.93 6.70
N LEU A 87 -1.08 4.61 6.06
CA LEU A 87 -0.47 3.27 6.15
C LEU A 87 -0.04 2.94 7.58
N GLY A 88 0.48 3.90 8.34
CA GLY A 88 0.82 3.71 9.75
C GLY A 88 -0.42 3.45 10.63
N LEU A 89 -1.60 3.98 10.28
CA LEU A 89 -2.84 3.58 10.96
C LEU A 89 -3.25 2.15 10.58
N ALA A 90 -3.19 1.81 9.28
CA ALA A 90 -3.50 0.46 8.79
C ALA A 90 -2.59 -0.61 9.44
N GLU A 91 -1.31 -0.30 9.62
CA GLU A 91 -0.35 -1.13 10.34
C GLU A 91 -0.76 -1.36 11.79
N ARG A 92 -1.09 -0.30 12.52
CA ARG A 92 -1.55 -0.43 13.92
C ARG A 92 -2.79 -1.31 14.04
N TYR A 93 -3.74 -1.20 13.10
CA TYR A 93 -4.89 -2.09 13.07
C TYR A 93 -4.50 -3.54 12.74
N SER A 94 -3.53 -3.74 11.85
CA SER A 94 -3.04 -5.07 11.50
C SER A 94 -2.39 -5.79 12.70
N VAL A 95 -1.69 -5.05 13.56
CA VAL A 95 -1.10 -5.56 14.81
C VAL A 95 -2.20 -5.97 15.78
N LEU A 96 -3.20 -5.11 15.99
CA LEU A 96 -4.34 -5.42 16.86
C LEU A 96 -5.14 -6.65 16.39
N LEU A 97 -5.21 -6.88 15.08
CA LEU A 97 -5.86 -8.05 14.49
C LEU A 97 -4.94 -9.27 14.36
N GLY A 98 -3.67 -9.16 14.75
CA GLY A 98 -2.68 -10.23 14.64
C GLY A 98 -2.48 -10.73 13.21
N LEU A 99 -2.53 -9.85 12.21
CA LEU A 99 -2.51 -10.26 10.80
C LEU A 99 -1.21 -10.95 10.38
N GLU A 100 -0.04 -10.42 10.78
CA GLU A 100 1.25 -11.07 10.51
C GLU A 100 1.33 -12.47 11.10
N GLN A 101 0.96 -12.62 12.37
CA GLN A 101 0.96 -13.90 13.06
C GLN A 101 0.01 -14.89 12.36
N SER A 102 -1.18 -14.41 11.97
CA SER A 102 -2.15 -15.20 11.22
C SER A 102 -1.56 -15.68 9.89
N ALA A 103 -0.98 -14.75 9.11
CA ALA A 103 -0.36 -15.00 7.81
C ALA A 103 0.79 -16.01 7.90
N THR A 104 1.74 -15.81 8.83
CA THR A 104 2.91 -16.67 8.95
C THR A 104 2.59 -18.04 9.55
N SER A 105 1.60 -18.12 10.45
CA SER A 105 1.19 -19.40 11.06
C SER A 105 0.63 -20.40 10.07
N LEU A 106 0.00 -19.94 8.97
CA LEU A 106 -0.54 -20.81 7.92
C LEU A 106 0.51 -21.74 7.35
N PHE A 107 1.74 -21.26 7.29
CA PHE A 107 2.83 -21.95 6.65
C PHE A 107 3.74 -22.65 7.66
N LYS A 108 3.67 -22.34 8.96
CA LYS A 108 4.51 -22.98 9.99
C LYS A 108 3.99 -24.37 10.39
N THR A 109 2.69 -24.59 10.35
CA THR A 109 2.08 -25.87 10.75
C THR A 109 1.97 -26.80 9.55
N PRO A 110 2.67 -27.95 9.52
CA PRO A 110 2.48 -28.93 8.46
C PRO A 110 1.02 -29.42 8.47
N ASN A 111 0.38 -29.44 7.29
CA ASN A 111 -1.01 -29.87 7.05
C ASN A 111 -2.13 -28.91 7.47
N LYS A 112 -1.84 -27.65 7.84
CA LYS A 112 -2.92 -26.65 8.01
C LYS A 112 -3.49 -26.31 6.64
N VAL A 113 -4.75 -26.68 6.41
CA VAL A 113 -5.49 -26.29 5.19
C VAL A 113 -5.99 -24.84 5.39
N PRO A 114 -5.60 -23.89 4.53
CA PRO A 114 -6.04 -22.51 4.66
C PRO A 114 -7.53 -22.38 4.33
N SER A 115 -8.27 -21.65 5.15
CA SER A 115 -9.65 -21.24 4.84
C SER A 115 -9.68 -20.03 3.90
N ILE A 116 -10.85 -19.71 3.35
CA ILE A 116 -11.05 -18.49 2.54
C ILE A 116 -10.72 -17.23 3.36
N GLU A 117 -11.07 -17.22 4.64
CA GLU A 117 -10.80 -16.08 5.53
C GLU A 117 -9.31 -15.93 5.81
N ASP A 118 -8.59 -17.04 6.03
CA ASP A 118 -7.14 -17.03 6.17
C ASP A 118 -6.45 -16.40 4.94
N VAL A 119 -6.91 -16.80 3.74
CA VAL A 119 -6.39 -16.28 2.47
C VAL A 119 -6.67 -14.78 2.33
N LYS A 120 -7.86 -14.31 2.72
CA LYS A 120 -8.19 -12.87 2.70
C LYS A 120 -7.28 -12.07 3.63
N ARG A 121 -7.10 -12.53 4.87
CA ARG A 121 -6.20 -11.89 5.85
C ARG A 121 -4.76 -11.85 5.35
N LEU A 122 -4.29 -12.94 4.76
CA LEU A 122 -2.97 -13.03 4.15
C LEU A 122 -2.77 -12.01 3.01
N ARG A 123 -3.75 -11.91 2.10
CA ARG A 123 -3.71 -10.94 0.98
C ARG A 123 -3.67 -9.49 1.49
N VAL A 124 -4.48 -9.17 2.50
CA VAL A 124 -4.48 -7.82 3.10
C VAL A 124 -3.15 -7.52 3.79
N TRP A 125 -2.61 -8.49 4.52
CA TRP A 125 -1.30 -8.36 5.17
C TRP A 125 -0.17 -8.11 4.16
N TYR A 126 -0.09 -8.91 3.10
CA TYR A 126 0.95 -8.73 2.07
C TYR A 126 0.76 -7.46 1.23
N ASN A 127 -0.48 -7.03 0.98
CA ASN A 127 -0.73 -5.73 0.35
C ASN A 127 -0.22 -4.59 1.25
N LEU A 128 -0.52 -4.63 2.55
CA LEU A 128 -0.01 -3.63 3.50
C LEU A 128 1.52 -3.63 3.56
N LEU A 129 2.15 -4.80 3.66
CA LEU A 129 3.60 -4.95 3.70
C LEU A 129 4.27 -4.31 2.47
N THR A 130 3.77 -4.64 1.28
CA THR A 130 4.31 -4.14 0.01
C THR A 130 4.04 -2.65 -0.17
N CYS A 131 2.89 -2.13 0.26
CA CYS A 131 2.62 -0.69 0.26
C CYS A 131 3.60 0.09 1.14
N ASN A 132 3.87 -0.40 2.35
CA ASN A 132 4.74 0.28 3.30
C ASN A 132 6.17 0.39 2.76
N PHE A 133 6.68 -0.72 2.21
CA PHE A 133 8.01 -0.74 1.59
C PHE A 133 8.09 0.08 0.30
N ASN A 134 7.07 0.04 -0.56
CA ASN A 134 7.03 0.86 -1.76
C ASN A 134 7.07 2.35 -1.41
N LEU A 135 6.26 2.78 -0.43
CA LEU A 135 6.26 4.17 0.01
C LEU A 135 7.61 4.56 0.62
N MET A 136 8.21 3.69 1.43
CA MET A 136 9.54 3.92 1.98
C MET A 136 10.57 4.13 0.86
N LEU A 137 10.54 3.32 -0.21
CA LEU A 137 11.45 3.46 -1.35
C LEU A 137 11.24 4.76 -2.13
N THR A 138 10.00 5.21 -2.34
CA THR A 138 9.72 6.41 -3.13
C THR A 138 9.94 7.70 -2.35
N SER A 139 9.59 7.71 -1.06
CA SER A 139 9.60 8.91 -0.21
C SER A 139 10.82 9.03 0.71
N GLY A 140 11.55 7.92 0.91
CA GLY A 140 12.57 7.78 1.94
C GLY A 140 12.02 7.87 3.36
N LEU A 141 10.70 7.81 3.58
CA LEU A 141 10.11 7.74 4.93
C LEU A 141 10.36 6.34 5.52
N PRO A 142 10.59 6.21 6.84
CA PRO A 142 10.87 4.91 7.43
C PRO A 142 9.65 3.99 7.38
N THR A 143 9.88 2.72 7.03
CA THR A 143 8.93 1.63 7.27
C THR A 143 8.96 1.23 8.75
N SER A 144 7.81 0.89 9.31
CA SER A 144 7.67 0.35 10.67
C SER A 144 7.46 -1.17 10.70
N ILE A 145 7.32 -1.81 9.54
CA ILE A 145 7.12 -3.26 9.44
C ILE A 145 8.46 -3.96 9.18
N ASP A 146 8.78 -4.98 9.99
CA ASP A 146 9.83 -5.95 9.68
C ASP A 146 9.28 -7.01 8.70
N PRO A 147 9.80 -7.09 7.46
CA PRO A 147 9.32 -8.04 6.47
C PRO A 147 9.83 -9.46 6.71
N SER A 148 10.86 -9.64 7.55
CA SER A 148 11.60 -10.90 7.67
C SER A 148 10.71 -12.11 7.96
N PRO A 149 9.74 -12.06 8.90
CA PRO A 149 8.87 -13.20 9.18
C PRO A 149 7.99 -13.59 7.98
N SER A 150 7.57 -12.60 7.19
CA SER A 150 6.73 -12.79 6.01
C SER A 150 7.52 -13.36 4.83
N VAL A 151 8.73 -12.85 4.59
CA VAL A 151 9.61 -13.29 3.51
C VAL A 151 10.02 -14.76 3.69
N GLN A 152 10.33 -15.18 4.92
CA GLN A 152 10.73 -16.58 5.22
C GLN A 152 9.70 -17.62 4.79
N VAL A 153 8.42 -17.24 4.74
CA VAL A 153 7.31 -18.13 4.38
C VAL A 153 6.64 -17.76 3.05
N ALA A 154 7.04 -16.66 2.41
CA ALA A 154 6.42 -16.13 1.21
C ALA A 154 6.48 -17.12 0.03
N TRP A 155 7.53 -17.94 -0.08
CA TRP A 155 7.63 -18.97 -1.11
C TRP A 155 6.53 -20.04 -1.03
N ARG A 156 5.89 -20.21 0.14
CA ARG A 156 4.74 -21.12 0.32
C ARG A 156 3.42 -20.45 -0.06
N PHE A 157 3.38 -19.13 -0.18
CA PHE A 157 2.25 -18.43 -0.78
C PHE A 157 2.17 -18.87 -2.24
N VAL A 158 1.01 -19.34 -2.70
CA VAL A 158 0.76 -20.07 -3.98
C VAL A 158 0.93 -21.59 -3.99
N SER A 159 1.27 -22.21 -2.86
CA SER A 159 1.30 -23.69 -2.74
C SER A 159 -0.08 -24.35 -2.67
N HIS A 160 -1.15 -23.58 -2.45
CA HIS A 160 -2.52 -24.06 -2.28
C HIS A 160 -3.46 -23.45 -3.32
N GLU A 161 -4.46 -24.20 -3.80
CA GLU A 161 -5.38 -23.81 -4.88
C GLU A 161 -6.08 -22.46 -4.64
N LEU A 162 -6.44 -22.17 -3.39
CA LEU A 162 -7.05 -20.90 -2.99
C LEU A 162 -6.14 -19.66 -3.16
N MET A 163 -4.84 -19.87 -3.37
CA MET A 163 -3.79 -18.84 -3.46
C MET A 163 -3.08 -18.85 -4.83
N GLN A 164 -3.74 -19.33 -5.88
CA GLN A 164 -3.15 -19.45 -7.22
C GLN A 164 -3.71 -18.44 -8.23
N SER A 165 -4.37 -17.38 -7.77
CA SER A 165 -4.80 -16.34 -8.69
C SER A 165 -3.59 -15.59 -9.27
N PRO A 166 -3.68 -14.99 -10.47
CA PRO A 166 -2.60 -14.17 -11.02
C PRO A 166 -2.17 -13.03 -10.08
N ALA A 167 -3.11 -12.50 -9.30
CA ALA A 167 -2.81 -11.48 -8.29
C ALA A 167 -1.97 -12.03 -7.13
N ASP A 168 -2.16 -13.29 -6.73
CA ASP A 168 -1.39 -13.92 -5.65
C ASP A 168 0.07 -14.14 -6.06
N LEU A 169 0.30 -14.60 -7.29
CA LEU A 169 1.65 -14.75 -7.85
C LEU A 169 2.40 -13.41 -7.87
N ARG A 170 1.71 -12.34 -8.32
CA ARG A 170 2.28 -10.99 -8.28
C ARG A 170 2.62 -10.55 -6.87
N VAL A 171 1.70 -10.76 -5.92
CA VAL A 171 1.92 -10.36 -4.52
C VAL A 171 3.07 -11.16 -3.89
N ARG A 172 3.19 -12.46 -4.21
CA ARG A 172 4.35 -13.27 -3.80
C ARG A 172 5.66 -12.64 -4.25
N GLY A 173 5.78 -12.35 -5.56
CA GLY A 173 6.98 -11.75 -6.12
C GLY A 173 7.31 -10.41 -5.45
N LEU A 174 6.31 -9.55 -5.20
CA LEU A 174 6.51 -8.30 -4.49
C LEU A 174 7.02 -8.50 -3.05
N VAL A 175 6.54 -9.51 -2.33
CA VAL A 175 7.04 -9.82 -0.97
C VAL A 175 8.48 -10.31 -1.00
N GLU A 176 8.86 -11.14 -1.99
CA GLU A 176 10.25 -11.58 -2.17
C GLU A 176 11.18 -10.38 -2.46
N LEU A 177 10.76 -9.48 -3.36
CA LEU A 177 11.49 -8.24 -3.66
C LEU A 177 11.65 -7.33 -2.43
N VAL A 178 10.60 -7.22 -1.60
CA VAL A 178 10.68 -6.51 -0.32
C VAL A 178 11.77 -7.11 0.58
N GLY A 179 11.91 -8.43 0.61
CA GLY A 179 12.96 -9.11 1.36
C GLY A 179 14.38 -8.76 0.87
N ILE A 180 14.58 -8.79 -0.44
CA ILE A 180 15.86 -8.43 -1.08
C ILE A 180 16.26 -6.99 -0.73
N VAL A 181 15.32 -6.05 -0.92
CA VAL A 181 15.52 -4.63 -0.59
C VAL A 181 15.83 -4.44 0.90
N HIS A 182 15.07 -5.09 1.78
CA HIS A 182 15.25 -4.99 3.22
C HIS A 182 16.65 -5.45 3.67
N LEU A 183 17.17 -6.53 3.09
CA LEU A 183 18.51 -7.04 3.39
C LEU A 183 19.60 -6.07 2.92
N ALA A 184 19.46 -5.49 1.73
CA ALA A 184 20.40 -4.50 1.21
C ALA A 184 20.45 -3.24 2.10
N MET A 185 19.28 -2.71 2.48
CA MET A 185 19.18 -1.52 3.35
C MET A 185 19.65 -1.78 4.78
N SER A 186 19.39 -2.99 5.31
CA SER A 186 19.90 -3.36 6.64
C SER A 186 21.41 -3.49 6.66
N SER A 187 22.03 -3.87 5.53
CA SER A 187 23.49 -3.99 5.38
C SER A 187 24.18 -2.63 5.24
N SER A 188 23.50 -1.60 4.75
CA SER A 188 24.06 -0.24 4.58
C SER A 188 24.08 0.59 5.87
N GLY A 189 23.39 0.12 6.92
CA GLY A 189 23.19 0.86 8.17
C GLY A 189 22.11 1.95 8.09
N ASP A 190 21.55 2.20 6.90
CA ASP A 190 20.44 3.13 6.67
C ASP A 190 19.18 2.40 6.19
N LYS A 191 18.30 2.10 7.14
CA LYS A 191 17.00 1.46 6.89
C LYS A 191 16.01 2.34 6.12
N SER A 192 16.30 3.62 5.91
CA SER A 192 15.46 4.50 5.08
C SER A 192 15.83 4.43 3.59
N GLY A 193 16.99 3.86 3.27
CA GLY A 193 17.47 3.70 1.88
C GLY A 193 17.91 5.01 1.24
N ARG A 194 18.02 6.09 2.02
CA ARG A 194 18.48 7.40 1.52
C ARG A 194 19.98 7.39 1.27
N GLN A 195 20.74 6.59 2.01
CA GLN A 195 22.18 6.46 1.92
C GLN A 195 22.56 5.01 1.62
N LEU A 196 22.35 4.59 0.36
CA LEU A 196 22.80 3.29 -0.13
C LEU A 196 24.27 3.38 -0.56
N GLN A 197 25.12 2.59 0.10
CA GLN A 197 26.52 2.47 -0.29
C GLN A 197 26.64 1.70 -1.62
N PRO A 198 27.65 2.00 -2.47
CA PRO A 198 27.85 1.30 -3.73
C PRO A 198 27.92 -0.24 -3.59
N SER A 199 28.60 -0.75 -2.55
CA SER A 199 28.67 -2.18 -2.26
C SER A 199 27.30 -2.81 -1.94
N CYS A 200 26.39 -2.06 -1.35
CA CYS A 200 25.01 -2.52 -1.09
C CYS A 200 24.20 -2.57 -2.38
N LEU A 201 24.42 -1.63 -3.31
CA LEU A 201 23.78 -1.63 -4.63
C LEU A 201 24.29 -2.77 -5.51
N GLU A 202 25.59 -3.07 -5.48
CA GLU A 202 26.16 -4.22 -6.20
C GLU A 202 25.55 -5.53 -5.70
N ARG A 203 25.45 -5.70 -4.38
CA ARG A 203 24.79 -6.86 -3.79
C ARG A 203 23.31 -6.92 -4.15
N LEU A 204 22.60 -5.80 -4.06
CA LEU A 204 21.18 -5.71 -4.43
C LEU A 204 20.97 -6.14 -5.89
N ASN A 205 21.82 -5.69 -6.81
CA ASN A 205 21.75 -6.11 -8.21
C ASN A 205 21.97 -7.62 -8.38
N SER A 206 22.97 -8.19 -7.69
CA SER A 206 23.21 -9.64 -7.72
C SER A 206 22.02 -10.44 -7.19
N ASP A 207 21.42 -10.00 -6.08
CA ASP A 207 20.25 -10.66 -5.48
C ASP A 207 19.02 -10.55 -6.40
N LEU A 208 18.86 -9.45 -7.13
CA LEU A 208 17.80 -9.27 -8.14
C LEU A 208 18.03 -10.15 -9.38
N ASP A 209 19.26 -10.22 -9.88
CA ASP A 209 19.65 -11.08 -11.02
C ASP A 209 19.41 -12.57 -10.69
N ASP A 210 19.66 -12.98 -9.44
CA ASP A 210 19.39 -14.34 -8.98
C ASP A 210 17.89 -14.61 -8.79
N TRP A 211 17.10 -13.60 -8.40
CA TRP A 211 15.64 -13.71 -8.27
C TRP A 211 14.92 -13.79 -9.62
N GLU A 212 15.46 -13.18 -10.68
CA GLU A 212 14.87 -13.21 -12.03
C GLU A 212 14.93 -14.60 -12.69
N ARG A 213 15.93 -15.42 -12.34
CA ARG A 213 16.19 -16.74 -12.97
C ARG A 213 15.25 -17.83 -12.49
#